data_AF-A0A538H097-F1
#
_entry.id   AF-A0A538H097-F1
#
_cell.length_a   1.000
_cell.length_b   1.000
_cell.length_c   1.000
_cell.angle_alpha   90.00
_cell.angle_beta   90.00
_cell.angle_gamma   90.00
#
_symmetry.space_group_name_H-M   'P 1'
#
loop_
_entity.id
_entity.type
_entity.pdbx_description
1 polymer ?
#
loop_
_entity_poly.entity_id
_entity_poly.type
_entity_poly.pdbx_seq_one_letter_code
_entity_poly.pdbx_strand_id
1 'polypeptide(L)' 'MAYADSTSDLPMLEAVGHPVAVNPEGKLFAIARRRGWHVEHWSRSPGAPRHLLPLARASAPERGAVR' A
#
# COMPACT_ATOMS: atom_id res chain seq x y z
N MET A 1 7.64 -8.65 -14.69
CA MET A 1 6.48 -8.74 -13.77
C MET A 1 6.34 -7.38 -13.10
N ALA A 2 5.13 -6.84 -12.96
CA ALA A 2 4.88 -5.62 -12.18
C ALA A 2 3.56 -5.73 -11.42
N TYR A 3 3.49 -5.04 -10.27
CA TYR A 3 2.35 -5.04 -9.37
C TYR A 3 1.95 -3.59 -9.09
N ALA A 4 0.66 -3.28 -9.18
CA ALA A 4 0.13 -1.98 -8.76
C ALA A 4 -1.34 -2.07 -8.33
N ASP A 5 -1.79 -1.09 -7.56
CA ASP A 5 -3.15 -0.97 -7.03
C ASP A 5 -3.93 0.23 -7.59
N SER A 6 -3.25 1.21 -8.20
CA SER A 6 -3.85 2.42 -8.76
C SER A 6 -3.68 2.53 -10.28
N THR A 7 -4.60 3.26 -10.94
CA THR A 7 -4.50 3.56 -12.37
C THR A 7 -3.41 4.55 -12.73
N SER A 8 -2.77 5.24 -11.76
CA SER A 8 -1.57 6.04 -12.01
C SER A 8 -0.44 5.21 -12.62
N ASP A 9 -0.37 3.94 -12.26
CA ASP A 9 0.66 2.99 -12.69
C ASP A 9 0.31 2.27 -14.00
N LEU A 10 -0.78 2.66 -14.66
CA LEU A 10 -1.23 2.02 -15.91
C LEU A 10 -0.13 1.96 -16.98
N PRO A 11 0.64 3.04 -17.26
CA PRO A 11 1.73 2.98 -18.24
C PRO A 11 2.81 1.95 -17.88
N MET A 12 3.12 1.80 -16.58
CA MET A 12 4.08 0.79 -16.11
C MET A 12 3.54 -0.63 -16.31
N LEU A 13 2.26 -0.86 -15.98
CA LEU A 13 1.63 -2.18 -16.15
C LEU A 13 1.52 -2.57 -17.63
N GLU A 14 1.29 -1.61 -18.52
CA GLU A 14 1.24 -1.85 -19.98
C GLU A 14 2.60 -2.21 -20.59
N ALA A 15 3.69 -1.76 -19.97
CA ALA A 15 5.04 -1.98 -20.48
C ALA A 15 5.64 -3.36 -20.12
N VAL A 16 5.00 -4.14 -19.24
CA VAL A 16 5.51 -5.44 -18.78
C VAL A 16 4.77 -6.61 -19.39
N GLY A 17 5.45 -7.74 -19.57
CA GLY A 17 4.82 -8.98 -20.07
C GLY A 17 3.88 -9.67 -19.08
N HIS A 18 3.98 -9.37 -17.77
CA HIS A 18 3.18 -9.99 -16.72
C HIS A 18 2.73 -8.95 -15.68
N PRO A 19 1.68 -8.18 -15.97
CA PRO A 19 1.09 -7.24 -15.03
C PRO A 19 0.12 -7.94 -14.06
N VAL A 20 0.16 -7.51 -12.80
CA VAL A 20 -0.71 -7.98 -11.73
C VAL A 20 -1.32 -6.79 -11.00
N ALA A 21 -2.64 -6.75 -10.90
CA ALA A 21 -3.37 -5.72 -10.17
C ALA A 21 -3.64 -6.20 -8.74
N VAL A 22 -3.03 -5.58 -7.73
CA VAL A 22 -3.16 -6.00 -6.33
C VAL A 22 -4.12 -5.06 -5.61
N ASN A 23 -5.18 -5.57 -5.01
CA ASN A 23 -6.22 -4.76 -4.36
C ASN A 23 -6.64 -3.52 -5.18
N PRO A 24 -6.92 -3.67 -6.49
CA PRO A 24 -7.01 -2.53 -7.38
C PRO A 24 -8.20 -1.63 -7.08
N GLU A 25 -8.02 -0.33 -7.30
CA GLU A 25 -9.14 0.60 -7.38
C GLU A 25 -10.10 0.24 -8.53
N GLY A 26 -11.35 0.68 -8.44
CA GLY A 26 -12.41 0.24 -9.37
C GLY A 26 -12.08 0.45 -10.86
N LYS A 27 -11.38 1.55 -11.19
CA LYS A 27 -10.95 1.83 -12.57
C LYS A 27 -9.89 0.84 -13.05
N LEU A 28 -8.89 0.54 -12.22
CA LEU A 28 -7.84 -0.43 -12.55
C LEU A 28 -8.43 -1.85 -12.62
N PHE A 29 -9.35 -2.21 -11.72
CA PHE A 29 -10.04 -3.49 -11.75
C PHE A 29 -10.77 -3.70 -13.08
N ALA A 30 -11.51 -2.71 -13.57
CA ALA A 30 -12.21 -2.79 -14.84
C ALA A 30 -11.24 -2.96 -16.03
N ILE A 31 -10.09 -2.28 -16.00
CA ILE A 31 -9.04 -2.44 -17.03
C ILE A 31 -8.43 -3.84 -16.97
N ALA A 32 -8.04 -4.30 -15.78
CA ALA A 32 -7.44 -5.61 -15.56
C ALA A 32 -8.36 -6.74 -16.04
N ARG A 33 -9.66 -6.67 -15.70
CA ARG A 33 -10.68 -7.61 -16.17
C ARG A 33 -10.82 -7.61 -17.69
N ARG A 34 -10.83 -6.44 -18.33
CA ARG A 34 -10.91 -6.33 -19.80
C ARG A 34 -9.68 -6.87 -20.51
N ARG A 35 -8.49 -6.71 -19.92
CA ARG A 35 -7.20 -7.13 -20.51
C ARG A 35 -6.75 -8.53 -20.10
N GLY A 36 -7.51 -9.20 -19.24
CA GLY A 36 -7.13 -10.52 -18.72
C GLY A 36 -5.92 -10.48 -17.79
N TRP A 37 -5.65 -9.35 -17.14
CA TRP A 37 -4.56 -9.25 -16.17
C TRP A 37 -4.94 -10.00 -14.89
N HIS A 38 -3.93 -10.53 -14.21
CA HIS A 38 -4.11 -11.16 -12.91
C HIS A 38 -4.56 -10.12 -11.89
N VAL A 39 -5.54 -10.49 -11.06
CA VAL A 39 -6.02 -9.66 -9.95
C VAL A 39 -5.83 -10.44 -8.66
N GLU A 40 -5.15 -9.83 -7.71
CA GLU A 40 -4.86 -10.41 -6.40
C GLU A 40 -5.50 -9.58 -5.30
N HIS A 41 -6.05 -10.25 -4.29
CA HIS A 41 -6.63 -9.60 -3.12
C HIS A 41 -5.86 -10.03 -1.87
N TRP A 42 -5.13 -9.09 -1.28
CA TRP A 42 -4.29 -9.38 -0.12
C TRP A 42 -4.87 -8.75 1.14
N SER A 43 -4.86 -9.52 2.22
CA SER A 43 -5.11 -8.99 3.55
C SER A 43 -3.90 -8.19 4.06
N ARG A 44 -4.17 -7.12 4.80
CA ARG A 44 -3.10 -6.32 5.42
C ARG A 44 -2.30 -7.20 6.39
N SER A 45 -0.99 -7.26 6.20
CA SER A 45 -0.10 -7.91 7.15
C SER A 45 -0.09 -7.15 8.49
N PRO A 46 0.22 -7.82 9.64
CA PRO A 46 0.26 -7.17 10.96
C PRO A 46 1.18 -5.95 11.07
N GLY A 47 2.07 -5.76 10.09
CA GLY A 47 3.06 -4.70 10.07
C GLY A 47 4.26 -5.04 10.95
N ALA A 48 5.26 -4.16 10.90
CA ALA A 48 6.40 -4.25 11.81
C ALA A 48 5.99 -3.83 13.22
N PRO A 49 6.67 -4.34 14.28
CA PRO A 49 6.53 -3.81 15.63
C PRO A 49 6.71 -2.28 15.63
N ARG A 50 5.81 -1.56 16.32
CA ARG A 50 5.71 -0.09 16.34
C ARG A 50 6.95 0.69 16.84
N HIS A 51 8.08 0.03 17.09
CA HIS A 51 9.19 0.56 17.90
C HIS A 51 10.57 0.48 17.25
N LEU A 52 10.69 0.25 15.94
CA LEU A 52 12.00 0.00 15.31
C LEU A 52 12.73 1.26 14.81
N LEU A 53 12.10 2.44 14.84
CA LEU A 53 12.76 3.69 14.45
C LEU A 53 12.97 4.57 15.69
N PRO A 54 14.18 5.08 15.95
CA PRO A 54 14.43 6.13 16.95
C PRO A 54 13.96 7.49 16.42
N LEU A 55 12.72 7.56 15.92
CA LEU A 55 12.06 8.80 15.58
C LEU A 55 11.54 9.38 16.89
N ALA A 56 12.33 10.29 17.47
CA ALA A 56 12.05 11.14 18.62
C ALA A 56 10.93 10.67 19.57
N ARG A 57 11.32 10.27 20.79
CA ARG A 57 10.40 10.04 21.91
C ARG A 57 9.40 11.20 21.95
N ALA A 58 8.12 10.93 21.68
CA ALA A 58 7.06 11.91 21.87
C ALA A 58 7.19 12.41 23.32
N SER A 59 7.59 13.66 23.46
CA SER A 59 7.75 14.33 24.74
C SER A 59 6.41 14.27 25.46
N ALA A 60 6.37 13.53 26.57
CA ALA A 60 5.20 13.47 27.44
C ALA A 60 4.93 14.86 28.03
N PRO A 61 3.66 15.28 28.20
CA PRO A 61 3.36 16.54 28.86
C PRO A 61 3.74 16.44 30.34
N GLU A 62 4.62 17.35 30.77
CA GLU A 62 4.98 17.61 32.17
C GLU A 62 3.69 17.87 32.97
N ARG A 63 3.24 16.88 33.76
CA ARG A 63 2.17 17.12 34.74
C ARG A 63 2.78 17.73 35.99
N GLY A 64 2.42 18.99 36.22
CA GLY A 64 2.87 19.82 37.32
C GLY A 64 2.72 19.17 38.68
N ALA A 65 3.78 19.30 39.48
CA ALA A 65 3.76 19.04 40.90
C ALA A 65 3.04 20.19 41.60
N VAL A 66 1.85 19.90 42.13
CA VAL A 66 1.15 20.77 43.07
C VAL A 66 1.78 20.53 44.45
N ARG A 67 2.26 21.60 45.09
CA ARG A 67 2.60 21.64 46.52
C ARG A 67 1.55 22.47 47.24
#